data_AF-A0AAV3AI64-F1
#
_entry.id   AF-A0AAV3AI64-F1
#
_cell.length_a   1.000
_cell.length_b   1.000
_cell.length_c   1.000
_cell.angle_alpha   90.00
_cell.angle_beta   90.00
_cell.angle_gamma   90.00
#
_symmetry.space_group_name_H-M   'P 1'
#
loop_
_entity.id
_entity.type
_entity.pdbx_description
1 polymer ?
#
loop_
_entity_poly.entity_id
_entity_poly.type
_entity_poly.pdbx_seq_one_letter_code
_entity_poly.pdbx_strand_id
1 'polypeptide(L)'
;MLSVWNFLKRHKKKFLFVGAFAGGVYLLGKYAQKKIREIQEREAAEYIAQARRQYHFESNQRTCNMTVLSMLPALKEALMQQLNSESLTSLLKSRPTNKIEIWEDLKIISFTRSIAAVYSTCMLVVLLRVQLNIIGGYIYLDNSSVEKPCNGLQASPEVQQQYLSSIQHLLGDGLTEHITLVKQAVQKVLGSQDFTTVLNSCLSRGFGRLLDSIAEFFRPNDQELIQHSPAESLSNISLPLAKVIPIVNGQIHSICSDMPNHFVQELLLMEQVKNFAANVYEAFSSPQQLEK
;
A
#
# COMPACT_ATOMS: atom_id res chain seq x y z
N MET A 1 -57.01 -70.64 16.65
CA MET A 1 -57.05 -69.19 16.35
C MET A 1 -57.75 -68.32 17.43
N LEU A 2 -58.70 -68.81 18.22
CA LEU A 2 -59.40 -68.00 19.25
C LEU A 2 -58.55 -67.58 20.47
N SER A 3 -57.53 -68.37 20.86
CA SER A 3 -56.68 -68.08 22.04
C SER A 3 -55.81 -66.82 21.86
N VAL A 4 -55.22 -66.66 20.67
CA VAL A 4 -54.38 -65.50 20.32
C VAL A 4 -55.21 -64.21 20.27
N TRP A 5 -56.44 -64.28 19.79
CA TRP A 5 -57.36 -63.13 19.71
C TRP A 5 -57.80 -62.63 21.10
N ASN A 6 -58.11 -63.56 22.01
CA ASN A 6 -58.50 -63.21 23.37
C ASN A 6 -57.32 -62.64 24.19
N PHE A 7 -56.11 -63.15 23.97
CA PHE A 7 -54.89 -62.62 24.56
C PHE A 7 -54.57 -61.19 24.07
N LEU A 8 -54.62 -60.96 22.75
CA LEU A 8 -54.49 -59.64 22.15
C LEU A 8 -55.54 -58.67 22.71
N LYS A 9 -56.80 -59.09 22.82
CA LYS A 9 -57.90 -58.26 23.37
C LYS A 9 -57.67 -57.84 24.82
N ARG A 10 -57.05 -58.70 25.64
CA ARG A 10 -56.76 -58.42 27.05
C ARG A 10 -55.58 -57.46 27.25
N HIS A 11 -54.64 -57.41 26.29
CA HIS A 11 -53.43 -56.59 26.38
C HIS A 11 -53.36 -55.41 25.38
N LYS A 12 -54.46 -55.08 24.67
CA LYS A 12 -54.51 -54.01 23.63
C LYS A 12 -53.89 -52.69 24.07
N LYS A 13 -54.14 -52.23 25.30
CA LYS A 13 -53.56 -50.99 25.82
C LYS A 13 -52.02 -51.08 25.91
N LYS A 14 -51.47 -52.21 26.34
CA LYS A 14 -50.02 -52.41 26.47
C LYS A 14 -49.32 -52.40 25.10
N PHE A 15 -49.90 -53.06 24.09
CA PHE A 15 -49.36 -53.00 22.71
C PHE A 15 -49.42 -51.60 22.12
N LEU A 16 -50.49 -50.84 22.41
CA LEU A 16 -50.61 -49.45 21.96
C LEU A 16 -49.55 -48.55 22.60
N PHE A 17 -49.29 -48.68 23.91
CA PHE A 17 -48.22 -47.96 24.59
C PHE A 17 -46.83 -48.32 24.05
N VAL A 18 -46.53 -49.61 23.85
CA VAL A 18 -45.23 -50.05 23.33
C VAL A 18 -45.03 -49.58 21.88
N GLY A 19 -46.05 -49.69 21.04
CA GLY A 19 -46.00 -49.20 19.65
C GLY A 19 -45.82 -47.68 19.57
N ALA A 20 -46.55 -46.92 20.39
CA ALA A 20 -46.41 -45.47 20.47
C ALA A 20 -45.01 -45.05 20.98
N PHE A 21 -44.49 -45.75 22.00
CA PHE A 21 -43.15 -45.50 22.53
C PHE A 21 -42.07 -45.82 21.49
N ALA A 22 -42.11 -47.00 20.86
CA ALA A 22 -41.16 -47.39 19.83
C ALA A 22 -41.21 -46.46 18.61
N GLY A 23 -42.42 -46.05 18.18
CA GLY A 23 -42.62 -45.07 17.12
C GLY A 23 -42.06 -43.68 17.49
N GLY A 24 -42.29 -43.23 18.73
CA GLY A 24 -41.75 -41.98 19.25
C GLY A 24 -40.21 -41.96 19.28
N VAL A 25 -39.59 -43.02 19.79
CA VAL A 25 -38.12 -43.19 19.80
C VAL A 25 -37.56 -43.20 18.38
N TYR A 26 -38.20 -43.92 17.45
CA TYR A 26 -37.78 -43.96 16.04
C TYR A 26 -37.84 -42.57 15.37
N LEU A 27 -38.94 -41.83 15.57
CA LEU A 27 -39.10 -40.48 15.01
C LEU A 27 -38.08 -39.50 15.59
N LEU A 28 -37.86 -39.53 16.91
CA LEU A 28 -36.85 -38.71 17.59
C LEU A 28 -35.43 -39.04 17.10
N GLY A 29 -35.08 -40.32 16.99
CA GLY A 29 -33.78 -40.75 16.48
C GLY A 29 -33.55 -40.29 15.03
N LYS A 30 -34.55 -40.45 14.17
CA LYS A 30 -34.48 -40.00 12.76
C LYS A 30 -34.38 -38.47 12.66
N TYR A 31 -35.09 -37.74 13.50
CA TYR A 31 -35.00 -36.28 13.58
C TYR A 31 -33.61 -35.84 14.06
N ALA A 32 -33.08 -36.46 15.11
CA ALA A 32 -31.75 -36.17 15.63
C ALA A 32 -30.66 -36.44 14.58
N GLN A 33 -30.72 -37.58 13.89
CA GLN A 33 -29.76 -37.92 12.83
C GLN A 33 -29.84 -36.93 11.66
N LYS A 34 -31.05 -36.54 11.25
CA LYS A 34 -31.25 -35.51 10.22
C LYS A 34 -30.68 -34.17 10.68
N LYS A 35 -30.94 -33.77 11.92
CA LYS A 35 -30.50 -32.49 12.48
C LYS A 35 -28.98 -32.40 12.62
N ILE A 36 -28.33 -33.48 13.06
CA ILE A 36 -26.86 -33.56 13.15
C ILE A 36 -26.24 -33.43 11.76
N ARG A 37 -26.79 -34.15 10.76
CA ARG A 37 -26.31 -34.06 9.39
C ARG A 37 -26.48 -32.65 8.82
N GLU A 38 -27.64 -32.03 9.00
CA GLU A 38 -27.89 -30.65 8.54
C GLU A 38 -26.90 -29.65 9.17
N ILE A 39 -26.58 -29.79 10.46
CA ILE A 39 -25.60 -28.94 11.13
C ILE A 39 -24.20 -29.15 10.54
N GLN A 40 -23.77 -30.40 10.38
CA GLN A 40 -22.47 -30.73 9.79
C GLN A 40 -22.35 -30.23 8.34
N GLU A 41 -23.39 -30.41 7.54
CA GLU A 41 -23.43 -29.94 6.15
C GLU A 41 -23.38 -28.41 6.09
N ARG A 42 -24.06 -27.71 7.00
CA ARG A 42 -24.03 -26.25 7.09
C ARG A 42 -22.65 -25.72 7.50
N GLU A 43 -22.05 -26.28 8.55
CA GLU A 43 -20.71 -25.91 9.00
C GLU A 43 -19.66 -26.17 7.91
N ALA A 44 -19.74 -27.31 7.23
CA ALA A 44 -18.86 -27.63 6.11
C ALA A 44 -19.04 -26.64 4.94
N ALA A 45 -20.28 -26.26 4.61
CA ALA A 45 -20.56 -25.29 3.56
C ALA A 45 -20.03 -23.88 3.91
N GLU A 46 -20.25 -23.42 5.15
CA GLU A 46 -19.74 -22.13 5.64
C GLU A 46 -18.20 -22.10 5.61
N TYR A 47 -17.56 -23.18 6.06
CA TYR A 47 -16.10 -23.32 6.01
C TYR A 47 -15.55 -23.28 4.57
N ILE A 48 -16.16 -24.02 3.64
CA ILE A 48 -15.74 -24.03 2.22
C ILE A 48 -15.93 -22.64 1.59
N ALA A 49 -17.03 -21.95 1.90
CA ALA A 49 -17.29 -20.61 1.38
C ALA A 49 -16.24 -19.59 1.87
N GLN A 50 -15.90 -19.64 3.17
CA GLN A 50 -14.86 -18.79 3.76
C GLN A 50 -13.48 -19.09 3.17
N ALA A 51 -13.11 -20.37 3.05
CA ALA A 51 -11.84 -20.79 2.46
C ALA A 51 -11.71 -20.34 0.99
N ARG A 52 -12.78 -20.47 0.19
CA ARG A 52 -12.81 -19.99 -1.20
C ARG A 52 -12.61 -18.48 -1.30
N ARG A 53 -13.28 -17.72 -0.42
CA ARG A 53 -13.15 -16.25 -0.36
C ARG A 53 -11.71 -15.85 -0.03
N GLN A 54 -11.11 -16.48 0.98
CA GLN A 54 -9.73 -16.23 1.39
C GLN A 54 -8.75 -16.54 0.26
N TYR A 55 -8.91 -17.68 -0.40
CA TYR A 55 -8.07 -18.05 -1.55
C TYR A 55 -8.15 -17.02 -2.68
N HIS A 56 -9.36 -16.55 -3.02
CA HIS A 56 -9.54 -15.54 -4.06
C HIS A 56 -8.91 -14.19 -3.64
N PHE A 57 -9.06 -13.79 -2.38
CA PHE A 57 -8.42 -12.60 -1.83
C PHE A 57 -6.89 -12.67 -1.89
N GLU A 58 -6.28 -13.79 -1.50
CA GLU A 58 -4.83 -13.98 -1.56
C GLU A 58 -4.29 -14.00 -3.00
N SER A 59 -5.04 -14.60 -3.92
CA SER A 59 -4.74 -14.52 -5.34
C SER A 59 -4.79 -13.06 -5.83
N ASN A 60 -5.82 -12.32 -5.43
CA ASN A 60 -5.98 -10.92 -5.77
C ASN A 60 -4.84 -10.05 -5.21
N GLN A 61 -4.34 -10.34 -4.01
CA GLN A 61 -3.19 -9.63 -3.45
C GLN A 61 -1.92 -9.88 -4.26
N ARG A 62 -1.70 -11.11 -4.75
CA ARG A 62 -0.58 -11.44 -5.64
C ARG A 62 -0.68 -10.69 -6.96
N THR A 63 -1.87 -10.64 -7.56
CA THR A 63 -2.11 -9.83 -8.76
C THR A 63 -1.78 -8.36 -8.51
N CYS A 64 -2.27 -7.78 -7.40
CA CYS A 64 -1.97 -6.39 -7.04
C CYS A 64 -0.47 -6.14 -6.86
N ASN A 65 0.25 -7.04 -6.20
CA ASN A 65 1.70 -6.91 -6.03
C ASN A 65 2.40 -6.87 -7.40
N MET A 66 2.01 -7.75 -8.32
CA MET A 66 2.57 -7.77 -9.67
C MET A 66 2.23 -6.50 -10.45
N THR A 67 0.99 -6.02 -10.35
CA THR A 67 0.55 -4.79 -11.04
C THR A 67 1.29 -3.55 -10.53
N VAL A 68 1.50 -3.42 -9.22
CA VAL A 68 2.30 -2.33 -8.64
C VAL A 68 3.70 -2.35 -9.24
N LEU A 69 4.36 -3.51 -9.23
CA LEU A 69 5.72 -3.66 -9.74
C LEU A 69 5.81 -3.40 -11.25
N SER A 70 4.80 -3.77 -12.03
CA SER A 70 4.79 -3.51 -13.49
C SER A 70 4.54 -2.04 -13.84
N MET A 71 3.84 -1.29 -12.98
CA MET A 71 3.54 0.13 -13.20
C MET A 71 4.64 1.07 -12.66
N LEU A 72 5.49 0.57 -11.76
CA LEU A 72 6.56 1.35 -11.15
C LEU A 72 7.56 1.96 -12.16
N PRO A 73 7.99 1.25 -13.23
CA PRO A 73 8.86 1.84 -14.25
C PRO A 73 8.21 3.01 -14.99
N ALA A 74 6.92 2.92 -15.32
CA ALA A 74 6.19 4.00 -15.97
C ALA A 74 6.09 5.25 -15.07
N LEU A 75 5.83 5.05 -13.76
CA LEU A 75 5.84 6.13 -12.78
C LEU A 75 7.24 6.78 -12.67
N LYS A 76 8.29 5.97 -12.57
CA LYS A 76 9.69 6.43 -12.51
C LYS A 76 10.04 7.27 -13.74
N GLU A 77 9.72 6.79 -14.93
CA GLU A 77 10.00 7.47 -16.18
C GLU A 77 9.27 8.80 -16.27
N ALA A 78 7.97 8.83 -15.94
CA ALA A 78 7.18 10.07 -15.93
C ALA A 78 7.76 11.10 -14.96
N LEU A 79 8.15 10.69 -13.74
CA LEU A 79 8.82 11.56 -12.76
C LEU A 79 10.17 12.07 -13.28
N MET A 80 10.99 11.22 -13.88
CA MET A 80 12.30 11.61 -14.41
C MET A 80 12.19 12.56 -15.61
N GLN A 81 11.18 12.37 -16.47
CA GLN A 81 10.94 13.24 -17.62
C GLN A 81 10.45 14.63 -17.18
N GLN A 82 9.48 14.70 -16.27
CA GLN A 82 8.94 15.98 -15.79
C GLN A 82 9.90 16.74 -14.85
N LEU A 83 10.73 16.02 -14.10
CA LEU A 83 11.69 16.56 -13.13
C LEU A 83 13.14 16.18 -13.53
N ASN A 84 13.52 16.59 -14.74
CA ASN A 84 14.80 16.23 -15.35
C ASN A 84 15.98 17.02 -14.76
N SER A 85 16.55 16.48 -13.69
CA SER A 85 17.75 17.01 -13.01
C SER A 85 19.05 16.77 -13.80
N GLU A 86 19.06 15.75 -14.66
CA GLU A 86 20.21 15.26 -15.39
C GLU A 86 20.61 16.29 -16.47
N SER A 87 19.61 16.92 -17.11
CA SER A 87 19.79 18.03 -18.05
C SER A 87 20.52 19.22 -17.40
N LEU A 88 20.05 19.66 -16.22
CA LEU A 88 20.66 20.74 -15.44
C LEU A 88 22.07 20.39 -14.96
N THR A 89 22.27 19.15 -14.52
CA THR A 89 23.60 18.65 -14.12
C THR A 89 24.56 18.66 -15.31
N SER A 90 24.10 18.31 -16.51
CA SER A 90 24.91 18.38 -17.73
C SER A 90 25.25 19.84 -18.08
N LEU A 91 24.30 20.76 -17.93
CA LEU A 91 24.50 22.18 -18.17
C LEU A 91 25.53 22.75 -17.20
N LEU A 92 25.54 22.33 -15.93
CA LEU A 92 26.57 22.75 -14.97
C LEU A 92 27.98 22.31 -15.36
N LYS A 93 28.14 21.19 -16.06
CA LYS A 93 29.45 20.70 -16.54
C LYS A 93 30.03 21.59 -17.64
N SER A 94 29.20 22.27 -18.42
CA SER A 94 29.66 23.18 -19.49
C SER A 94 30.08 24.57 -19.00
N ARG A 95 30.17 24.78 -17.67
CA ARG A 95 30.54 26.06 -17.03
C ARG A 95 29.75 27.28 -17.55
N PRO A 96 28.41 27.26 -17.42
CA PRO A 96 27.54 28.31 -17.90
C PRO A 96 27.70 29.59 -17.07
N THR A 97 27.34 30.72 -17.65
CA THR A 97 27.41 32.03 -16.99
C THR A 97 26.39 32.16 -15.86
N ASN A 98 25.21 31.58 -16.01
CA ASN A 98 24.12 31.57 -15.02
C ASN A 98 24.19 30.40 -14.03
N LYS A 99 25.39 30.07 -13.53
CA LYS A 99 25.63 28.93 -12.64
C LYS A 99 24.72 28.91 -11.41
N ILE A 100 24.50 30.06 -10.75
CA ILE A 100 23.74 30.15 -9.50
C ILE A 100 22.27 29.79 -9.72
N GLU A 101 21.65 30.32 -10.78
CA GLU A 101 20.26 30.02 -11.15
C GLU A 101 20.07 28.53 -11.40
N ILE A 102 20.99 27.89 -12.13
CA ILE A 102 20.90 26.45 -12.41
C ILE A 102 21.02 25.61 -11.14
N TRP A 103 21.85 26.02 -10.17
CA TRP A 103 21.93 25.35 -8.86
C TRP A 103 20.64 25.52 -8.05
N GLU A 104 20.01 26.69 -8.12
CA GLU A 104 18.73 26.95 -7.48
C GLU A 104 17.60 26.11 -8.09
N ASP A 105 17.54 26.02 -9.43
CA ASP A 105 16.60 25.15 -10.13
C ASP A 105 16.84 23.67 -9.81
N LEU A 106 18.10 23.24 -9.81
CA LEU A 106 18.48 21.86 -9.48
C LEU A 106 18.09 21.52 -8.04
N LYS A 107 18.27 22.44 -7.10
CA LYS A 107 17.78 22.29 -5.72
C LYS A 107 16.28 22.03 -5.69
N ILE A 108 15.48 22.89 -6.31
CA ILE A 108 14.02 22.74 -6.30
C ILE A 108 13.61 21.41 -6.94
N ILE A 109 14.18 21.07 -8.10
CA ILE A 109 13.85 19.85 -8.83
C ILE A 109 14.23 18.60 -8.02
N SER A 110 15.42 18.54 -7.43
CA SER A 110 15.86 17.37 -6.67
C SER A 110 14.94 17.09 -5.47
N PHE A 111 14.58 18.12 -4.69
CA PHE A 111 13.66 17.95 -3.55
C PHE A 111 12.25 17.60 -4.02
N THR A 112 11.74 18.30 -5.04
CA THR A 112 10.41 18.02 -5.61
C THR A 112 10.32 16.58 -6.08
N ARG A 113 11.35 16.09 -6.79
CA ARG A 113 11.41 14.75 -7.36
C ARG A 113 11.34 13.67 -6.30
N SER A 114 12.12 13.80 -5.24
CA SER A 114 12.16 12.79 -4.18
C SER A 114 10.88 12.77 -3.36
N ILE A 115 10.29 13.94 -3.06
CA ILE A 115 9.01 14.01 -2.36
C ILE A 115 7.88 13.45 -3.23
N ALA A 116 7.79 13.87 -4.49
CA ALA A 116 6.78 13.38 -5.42
C ALA A 116 6.90 11.87 -5.66
N ALA A 117 8.12 11.32 -5.72
CA ALA A 117 8.36 9.89 -5.84
C ALA A 117 7.76 9.10 -4.67
N VAL A 118 7.96 9.55 -3.42
CA VAL A 118 7.37 8.90 -2.24
C VAL A 118 5.85 8.93 -2.29
N TYR A 119 5.26 10.11 -2.45
CA TYR A 119 3.80 10.26 -2.45
C TYR A 119 3.14 9.47 -3.59
N SER A 120 3.67 9.57 -4.80
CA SER A 120 3.11 8.88 -5.97
C SER A 120 3.23 7.37 -5.86
N THR A 121 4.34 6.85 -5.29
CA THR A 121 4.51 5.41 -5.04
C THR A 121 3.52 4.90 -4.00
N CYS A 122 3.33 5.63 -2.89
CA CYS A 122 2.34 5.29 -1.87
C CYS A 122 0.92 5.33 -2.45
N MET A 123 0.58 6.36 -3.23
CA MET A 123 -0.72 6.48 -3.89
C MET A 123 -0.95 5.33 -4.88
N LEU A 124 0.06 4.94 -5.66
CA LEU A 124 -0.01 3.82 -6.60
C LEU A 124 -0.35 2.51 -5.87
N VAL A 125 0.35 2.21 -4.77
CA VAL A 125 0.10 1.00 -3.96
C VAL A 125 -1.32 1.00 -3.40
N VAL A 126 -1.73 2.09 -2.75
CA VAL A 126 -3.04 2.16 -2.10
C VAL A 126 -4.17 2.14 -3.13
N LEU A 127 -4.05 2.90 -4.22
CA LEU A 127 -5.06 2.96 -5.27
C LEU A 127 -5.24 1.60 -5.95
N LEU A 128 -4.16 0.89 -6.27
CA LEU A 128 -4.24 -0.46 -6.83
C LEU A 128 -4.85 -1.45 -5.83
N ARG A 129 -4.53 -1.35 -4.53
CA ARG A 129 -5.21 -2.15 -3.50
C ARG A 129 -6.71 -1.88 -3.48
N VAL A 130 -7.15 -0.63 -3.56
CA VAL A 130 -8.58 -0.29 -3.63
C VAL A 130 -9.20 -0.86 -4.91
N GLN A 131 -8.63 -0.54 -6.07
CA GLN A 131 -9.18 -0.93 -7.37
C GLN A 131 -9.29 -2.44 -7.51
N LEU A 132 -8.21 -3.18 -7.24
CA LEU A 132 -8.21 -4.62 -7.44
C LEU A 132 -9.10 -5.34 -6.42
N ASN A 133 -9.24 -4.85 -5.19
CA ASN A 133 -10.12 -5.50 -4.21
C ASN A 133 -11.61 -5.20 -4.45
N ILE A 134 -11.96 -4.01 -4.96
CA ILE A 134 -13.33 -3.72 -5.40
C ILE A 134 -13.71 -4.63 -6.57
N ILE A 135 -12.93 -4.63 -7.65
CA ILE A 135 -13.25 -5.42 -8.84
C ILE A 135 -13.16 -6.93 -8.55
N GLY A 136 -12.19 -7.36 -7.74
CA GLY A 136 -12.06 -8.73 -7.29
C GLY A 136 -13.27 -9.20 -6.46
N GLY A 137 -13.89 -8.32 -5.69
CA GLY A 137 -15.12 -8.61 -4.96
C GLY A 137 -16.31 -8.85 -5.89
N TYR A 138 -16.49 -7.98 -6.89
CA TYR A 138 -17.53 -8.18 -7.92
C TYR A 138 -17.33 -9.46 -8.73
N ILE A 139 -16.08 -9.76 -9.13
CA ILE A 139 -15.75 -11.02 -9.83
C ILE A 139 -16.06 -12.24 -8.94
N TYR A 140 -15.79 -12.15 -7.63
CA TYR A 140 -16.13 -13.22 -6.70
C TYR A 140 -17.64 -13.44 -6.59
N LEU A 141 -18.44 -12.36 -6.55
CA LEU A 141 -19.89 -12.44 -6.54
C LEU A 141 -20.43 -13.03 -7.84
N ASP A 142 -19.98 -12.56 -9.01
CA ASP A 142 -20.39 -13.08 -10.33
C ASP A 142 -20.11 -14.59 -10.45
N ASN A 143 -18.96 -15.05 -9.95
CA ASN A 143 -18.59 -16.47 -9.93
C ASN A 143 -19.40 -17.30 -8.92
N SER A 144 -19.97 -16.65 -7.90
CA SER A 144 -20.77 -17.31 -6.87
C SER A 144 -22.26 -17.30 -7.19
N SER A 145 -22.73 -16.35 -8.03
CA SER A 145 -24.13 -16.16 -8.43
C SER A 145 -24.57 -17.01 -9.63
N VAL A 146 -23.79 -18.03 -10.01
CA VAL A 146 -24.06 -18.95 -11.14
C VAL A 146 -25.46 -19.58 -11.11
N GLU A 147 -26.17 -19.54 -9.97
CA GLU A 147 -27.55 -20.04 -9.82
C GLU A 147 -28.67 -19.03 -10.13
N LYS A 148 -28.39 -17.73 -10.37
CA LYS A 148 -29.44 -16.72 -10.68
C LYS A 148 -29.11 -15.90 -11.94
N PRO A 149 -29.71 -16.22 -13.10
CA PRO A 149 -29.43 -15.55 -14.37
C PRO A 149 -30.15 -14.20 -14.54
N CYS A 150 -30.77 -13.64 -13.49
CA CYS A 150 -31.68 -12.49 -13.63
C CYS A 150 -31.01 -11.11 -13.53
N ASN A 151 -29.74 -11.02 -13.11
CA ASN A 151 -28.97 -9.77 -13.11
C ASN A 151 -27.73 -10.01 -13.99
N GLY A 152 -27.51 -9.19 -15.03
CA GLY A 152 -26.32 -9.31 -15.90
C GLY A 152 -25.01 -9.25 -15.09
N LEU A 153 -23.92 -9.79 -15.65
CA LEU A 153 -22.61 -9.81 -14.99
C LEU A 153 -22.21 -8.38 -14.57
N GLN A 154 -21.95 -8.20 -13.27
CA GLN A 154 -21.65 -6.88 -12.72
C GLN A 154 -20.22 -6.44 -13.06
N ALA A 155 -19.30 -7.39 -13.26
CA ALA A 155 -17.94 -7.15 -13.69
C ALA A 155 -17.63 -7.83 -15.04
N SER A 156 -18.30 -7.40 -16.11
CA SER A 156 -17.92 -7.83 -17.47
C SER A 156 -16.46 -7.45 -17.79
N PRO A 157 -15.77 -8.17 -18.69
CA PRO A 157 -14.37 -7.86 -19.04
C PRO A 157 -14.16 -6.40 -19.51
N GLU A 158 -15.15 -5.84 -20.21
CA GLU A 158 -15.13 -4.44 -20.66
C GLU A 158 -15.16 -3.46 -19.49
N VAL A 159 -16.05 -3.71 -18.51
CA VAL A 159 -16.14 -2.90 -17.28
C VAL A 159 -14.86 -3.03 -16.45
N GLN A 160 -14.30 -4.23 -16.34
CA GLN A 160 -13.02 -4.45 -15.65
C GLN A 160 -11.91 -3.61 -16.29
N GLN A 161 -11.78 -3.66 -17.61
CA GLN A 161 -10.74 -2.90 -18.32
C GLN A 161 -10.92 -1.39 -18.19
N GLN A 162 -12.16 -0.88 -18.37
CA GLN A 162 -12.44 0.54 -18.24
C GLN A 162 -12.24 1.06 -16.81
N TYR A 163 -12.59 0.25 -15.80
CA TYR A 163 -12.34 0.62 -14.41
C TYR A 163 -10.85 0.66 -14.10
N LEU A 164 -10.11 -0.39 -14.47
CA LEU A 164 -8.66 -0.48 -14.21
C LEU A 164 -7.84 0.55 -15.00
N SER A 165 -8.30 0.99 -16.18
CA SER A 165 -7.63 2.06 -16.93
C SER A 165 -7.65 3.41 -16.22
N SER A 166 -8.50 3.60 -15.21
CA SER A 166 -8.52 4.82 -14.38
C SER A 166 -7.18 5.08 -13.69
N ILE A 167 -6.34 4.05 -13.50
CA ILE A 167 -4.96 4.23 -12.98
C ILE A 167 -4.10 5.13 -13.86
N GLN A 168 -4.43 5.26 -15.15
CA GLN A 168 -3.73 6.14 -16.09
C GLN A 168 -3.80 7.61 -15.67
N HIS A 169 -4.87 8.03 -14.98
CA HIS A 169 -4.94 9.40 -14.46
C HIS A 169 -3.86 9.68 -13.39
N LEU A 170 -3.60 8.71 -12.50
CA LEU A 170 -2.52 8.82 -11.51
C LEU A 170 -1.14 8.91 -12.19
N LEU A 171 -0.94 8.24 -13.32
CA LEU A 171 0.32 8.23 -14.06
C LEU A 171 0.45 9.37 -15.09
N GLY A 172 -0.63 10.10 -15.36
CA GLY A 172 -0.70 11.16 -16.37
C GLY A 172 -0.95 12.54 -15.76
N ASP A 173 -2.12 13.12 -16.02
CA ASP A 173 -2.48 14.48 -15.59
C ASP A 173 -2.43 14.65 -14.07
N GLY A 174 -2.89 13.64 -13.31
CA GLY A 174 -2.86 13.66 -11.85
C GLY A 174 -1.44 13.70 -11.28
N LEU A 175 -0.48 13.02 -11.93
CA LEU A 175 0.95 13.12 -11.57
C LEU A 175 1.48 14.53 -11.81
N THR A 176 1.10 15.13 -12.94
CA THR A 176 1.54 16.47 -13.34
C THR A 176 1.03 17.54 -12.37
N GLU A 177 -0.24 17.44 -11.98
CA GLU A 177 -0.83 18.30 -10.95
C GLU A 177 -0.15 18.08 -9.58
N HIS A 178 0.06 16.82 -9.19
CA HIS A 178 0.77 16.47 -7.96
C HIS A 178 2.18 17.07 -7.91
N ILE A 179 2.96 16.91 -8.98
CA ILE A 179 4.31 17.48 -9.10
C ILE A 179 4.26 19.00 -8.97
N THR A 180 3.27 19.66 -9.59
CA THR A 180 3.12 21.12 -9.53
C THR A 180 2.87 21.59 -8.10
N LEU A 181 1.97 20.93 -7.37
CA LEU A 181 1.67 21.24 -5.97
C LEU A 181 2.89 21.02 -5.06
N VAL A 182 3.59 19.89 -5.24
CA VAL A 182 4.81 19.60 -4.48
C VAL A 182 5.89 20.64 -4.79
N LYS A 183 6.08 21.01 -6.06
CA LYS A 183 7.07 22.02 -6.47
C LYS A 183 6.80 23.36 -5.82
N GLN A 184 5.54 23.82 -5.82
CA GLN A 184 5.14 25.06 -5.16
C GLN A 184 5.41 25.02 -3.65
N ALA A 185 5.09 23.91 -2.99
CA ALA A 185 5.36 23.73 -1.56
C ALA A 185 6.87 23.75 -1.26
N VAL A 186 7.68 23.04 -2.06
CA VAL A 186 9.14 23.00 -1.94
C VAL A 186 9.73 24.39 -2.15
N GLN A 187 9.29 25.13 -3.18
CA GLN A 187 9.73 26.51 -3.42
C GLN A 187 9.39 27.43 -2.25
N LYS A 188 8.18 27.32 -1.69
CA LYS A 188 7.77 28.11 -0.53
C LYS A 188 8.62 27.83 0.70
N VAL A 189 8.89 26.55 1.00
CA VAL A 189 9.65 26.16 2.19
C VAL A 189 11.14 26.50 2.03
N LEU A 190 11.77 26.08 0.94
CA LEU A 190 13.20 26.27 0.70
C LEU A 190 13.58 27.72 0.38
N GLY A 191 12.63 28.50 -0.15
CA GLY A 191 12.79 29.94 -0.38
C GLY A 191 12.48 30.81 0.85
N SER A 192 12.02 30.22 1.97
CA SER A 192 11.69 31.00 3.17
C SER A 192 12.93 31.47 3.92
N GLN A 193 12.88 32.72 4.39
CA GLN A 193 13.95 33.31 5.20
C GLN A 193 14.18 32.52 6.50
N ASP A 194 13.11 32.00 7.09
CA ASP A 194 13.17 31.19 8.32
C ASP A 194 13.99 29.91 8.10
N PHE A 195 13.72 29.18 7.01
CA PHE A 195 14.47 27.98 6.64
C PHE A 195 15.96 28.30 6.45
N THR A 196 16.29 29.34 5.68
CA THR A 196 17.68 29.73 5.44
C THR A 196 18.40 30.11 6.74
N THR A 197 17.72 30.84 7.63
CA THR A 197 18.29 31.28 8.91
C THR A 197 18.59 30.10 9.84
N VAL A 198 17.64 29.17 9.97
CA VAL A 198 17.80 27.97 10.80
C VAL A 198 18.88 27.06 10.21
N LEU A 199 18.85 26.80 8.90
CA LEU A 199 19.83 25.95 8.23
C LEU A 199 21.26 26.48 8.42
N ASN A 200 21.48 27.78 8.19
CA ASN A 200 22.79 28.41 8.38
C ASN A 200 23.25 28.29 9.83
N SER A 201 22.37 28.55 10.80
CA SER A 201 22.69 28.43 12.22
C SER A 201 23.11 26.99 12.60
N CYS A 202 22.38 25.98 12.11
CA CYS A 202 22.70 24.58 12.34
C CYS A 202 24.04 24.18 11.70
N LEU A 203 24.30 24.60 10.47
CA LEU A 203 25.53 24.29 9.75
C LEU A 203 26.75 24.95 10.40
N SER A 204 26.68 26.24 10.71
CA SER A 204 27.77 26.95 11.39
C SER A 204 28.12 26.28 12.72
N ARG A 205 27.11 25.86 13.49
CA ARG A 205 27.32 25.18 14.77
C ARG A 205 27.87 23.75 14.60
N GLY A 206 27.38 23.01 13.60
CA GLY A 206 27.87 21.67 13.28
C GLY A 206 29.33 21.67 12.82
N PHE A 207 29.71 22.58 11.91
CA PHE A 207 31.09 22.75 11.47
C PHE A 207 31.99 23.27 12.60
N GLY A 208 31.51 24.19 13.44
CA GLY A 208 32.26 24.63 14.63
C GLY A 208 32.64 23.45 15.52
N ARG A 209 31.67 22.59 15.86
CA ARG A 209 31.96 21.37 16.66
C ARG A 209 32.91 20.40 15.98
N LEU A 210 32.80 20.23 14.67
CA LEU A 210 33.71 19.38 13.91
C LEU A 210 35.14 19.92 13.97
N LEU A 211 35.30 21.23 13.78
CA LEU A 211 36.60 21.89 13.84
C LEU A 211 37.18 21.85 15.25
N ASP A 212 36.38 22.07 16.29
CA ASP A 212 36.83 21.95 17.68
C ASP A 212 37.33 20.52 17.98
N SER A 213 36.60 19.50 17.53
CA SER A 213 36.99 18.09 17.68
C SER A 213 38.27 17.77 16.91
N ILE A 214 38.45 18.31 15.71
CA ILE A 214 39.67 18.12 14.93
C ILE A 214 40.85 18.86 15.58
N ALA A 215 40.64 20.09 16.07
CA ALA A 215 41.65 20.91 16.72
C ALA A 215 42.19 20.27 18.01
N GLU A 216 41.38 19.44 18.67
CA GLU A 216 41.79 18.66 19.85
C GLU A 216 42.96 17.71 19.55
N PHE A 217 43.05 17.18 18.33
CA PHE A 217 44.17 16.32 17.88
C PHE A 217 45.43 17.10 17.50
N PHE A 218 45.34 18.42 17.34
CA PHE A 218 46.45 19.29 16.96
C PHE A 218 47.00 20.12 18.12
N ARG A 219 46.43 20.04 19.33
CA ARG A 219 47.03 20.67 20.52
C ARG A 219 48.32 19.91 20.86
N PRO A 220 49.51 20.49 20.66
CA PRO A 220 50.74 19.90 21.17
C PRO A 220 50.70 20.03 22.70
N ASN A 221 51.32 19.07 23.40
CA ASN A 221 51.65 19.26 24.80
C ASN A 221 52.58 20.48 24.92
N ASP A 222 52.07 21.49 25.63
CA ASP A 222 52.71 22.65 26.26
C ASP A 222 53.55 23.65 25.45
N GLN A 223 53.27 24.92 25.79
CA GLN A 223 54.16 26.09 25.79
C GLN A 223 55.12 26.24 24.60
N GLU A 224 54.72 27.03 23.61
CA GLU A 224 55.55 28.15 23.13
C GLU A 224 54.70 29.12 22.30
N LEU A 225 54.80 30.41 22.62
CA LEU A 225 54.22 31.49 21.83
C LEU A 225 54.82 31.43 20.41
N ILE A 226 53.99 31.58 19.38
CA ILE A 226 54.19 32.61 18.36
C ILE A 226 52.85 32.95 17.71
N GLN A 227 52.65 34.26 17.72
CA GLN A 227 51.69 35.10 17.03
C GLN A 227 51.57 34.77 15.54
N HIS A 228 50.47 34.15 15.12
CA HIS A 228 49.93 34.31 13.77
C HIS A 228 48.40 34.19 13.80
N SER A 229 47.76 35.23 13.26
CA SER A 229 46.31 35.42 13.15
C SER A 229 45.61 34.25 12.43
N PRO A 230 44.44 33.78 12.90
CA PRO A 230 43.51 33.02 12.07
C PRO A 230 42.29 33.89 11.79
N ALA A 231 42.45 34.88 10.92
CA ALA A 231 41.34 35.70 10.45
C ALA A 231 41.39 35.86 8.92
N GLU A 232 41.70 34.78 8.21
CA GLU A 232 41.36 34.66 6.79
C GLU A 232 40.17 33.73 6.64
N SER A 233 39.00 34.34 6.82
CA SER A 233 37.84 34.21 5.95
C SER A 233 37.77 32.93 5.09
N LEU A 234 37.24 31.85 5.67
CA LEU A 234 36.57 30.80 4.90
C LEU A 234 35.19 31.30 4.42
N SER A 235 35.22 32.36 3.63
CA SER A 235 34.09 32.86 2.87
C SER A 235 33.74 31.86 1.78
N ASN A 236 32.71 31.04 2.03
CA ASN A 236 31.52 30.88 1.17
C ASN A 236 30.75 29.60 1.54
N ILE A 237 29.74 29.76 2.40
CA ILE A 237 28.83 28.72 2.90
C ILE A 237 27.76 28.37 1.83
N SER A 238 28.09 28.44 0.53
CA SER A 238 27.24 27.90 -0.56
C SER A 238 27.49 26.39 -0.81
N LEU A 239 28.56 25.84 -0.24
CA LEU A 239 28.96 24.43 -0.32
C LEU A 239 28.04 23.39 0.38
N PRO A 240 27.30 23.69 1.47
CA PRO A 240 26.53 22.68 2.20
C PRO A 240 25.39 22.09 1.36
N LEU A 241 24.66 22.94 0.65
CA LEU A 241 23.48 22.52 -0.11
C LEU A 241 23.85 21.84 -1.43
N ALA A 242 24.93 22.29 -2.07
CA ALA A 242 25.48 21.66 -3.28
C ALA A 242 25.90 20.20 -3.08
N LYS A 243 26.23 19.79 -1.84
CA LYS A 243 26.52 18.38 -1.49
C LYS A 243 25.27 17.57 -1.14
N VAL A 244 24.22 18.22 -0.60
CA VAL A 244 22.94 17.56 -0.28
C VAL A 244 22.13 17.27 -1.54
N ILE A 245 22.15 18.18 -2.52
CA ILE A 245 21.39 18.08 -3.76
C ILE A 245 21.61 16.74 -4.47
N PRO A 246 22.86 16.29 -4.76
CA PRO A 246 23.08 14.98 -5.39
C PRO A 246 22.52 13.79 -4.59
N ILE A 247 22.59 13.84 -3.26
CA ILE A 247 22.10 12.77 -2.37
C ILE A 247 20.57 12.67 -2.47
N VAL A 248 19.89 13.82 -2.36
CA VAL A 248 18.44 13.90 -2.50
C VAL A 248 18.04 13.48 -3.91
N ASN A 249 18.75 13.96 -4.93
CA ASN A 249 18.48 13.66 -6.34
C ASN A 249 18.56 12.16 -6.66
N GLY A 250 19.47 11.44 -5.99
CA GLY A 250 19.65 10.00 -6.15
C GLY A 250 18.55 9.15 -5.51
N GLN A 251 17.72 9.69 -4.60
CA GLN A 251 16.72 8.91 -3.87
C GLN A 251 15.67 8.27 -4.79
N ILE A 252 15.36 8.87 -5.95
CA ILE A 252 14.41 8.30 -6.90
C ILE A 252 14.84 6.90 -7.38
N HIS A 253 16.14 6.64 -7.49
CA HIS A 253 16.66 5.34 -7.89
C HIS A 253 16.54 4.28 -6.79
N SER A 254 16.29 4.68 -5.54
CA SER A 254 15.99 3.77 -4.43
C SER A 254 14.48 3.64 -4.19
N ILE A 255 13.72 4.73 -4.31
CA ILE A 255 12.26 4.74 -4.10
C ILE A 255 11.54 4.04 -5.25
N CYS A 256 11.94 4.35 -6.49
CA CYS A 256 11.41 3.77 -7.72
C CYS A 256 12.48 2.90 -8.41
N SER A 257 13.29 2.18 -7.63
CA SER A 257 14.29 1.26 -8.17
C SER A 257 13.65 0.16 -9.01
N ASP A 258 14.43 -0.39 -9.93
CA ASP A 258 14.09 -1.66 -10.57
C ASP A 258 14.22 -2.80 -9.52
N MET A 259 13.65 -3.98 -9.82
CA MET A 259 13.57 -5.08 -8.85
C MET A 259 14.96 -5.60 -8.43
N PRO A 260 15.19 -5.91 -7.13
CA PRO A 260 14.26 -5.80 -6.00
C PRO A 260 14.16 -4.37 -5.45
N ASN A 261 12.93 -3.88 -5.24
CA ASN A 261 12.67 -2.58 -4.62
C ASN A 261 12.20 -2.77 -3.16
N HIS A 262 13.10 -2.55 -2.21
CA HIS A 262 12.84 -2.75 -0.79
C HIS A 262 11.73 -1.85 -0.25
N PHE A 263 11.71 -0.57 -0.65
CA PHE A 263 10.69 0.38 -0.20
C PHE A 263 9.27 -0.05 -0.62
N VAL A 264 9.10 -0.42 -1.89
CA VAL A 264 7.81 -0.91 -2.39
C VAL A 264 7.45 -2.26 -1.76
N GLN A 265 8.42 -3.15 -1.56
CA GLN A 265 8.18 -4.42 -0.86
C GLN A 265 7.69 -4.20 0.57
N GLU A 266 8.28 -3.27 1.32
CA GLU A 266 7.81 -2.89 2.65
C GLU A 266 6.35 -2.43 2.60
N LEU A 267 6.01 -1.50 1.70
CA LEU A 267 4.62 -1.02 1.52
C LEU A 267 3.65 -2.16 1.18
N LEU A 268 4.06 -3.10 0.32
CA LEU A 268 3.24 -4.24 -0.07
C LEU A 268 3.07 -5.26 1.06
N LEU A 269 4.02 -5.34 1.97
CA LEU A 269 4.03 -6.28 3.10
C LEU A 269 3.39 -5.72 4.37
N MET A 270 3.22 -4.39 4.47
CA MET A 270 2.57 -3.71 5.60
C MET A 270 1.23 -4.35 5.97
N GLU A 271 1.10 -4.69 7.26
CA GLU A 271 -0.10 -5.34 7.80
C GLU A 271 -1.32 -4.42 7.70
N GLN A 272 -1.15 -3.12 7.95
CA GLN A 272 -2.23 -2.13 7.87
C GLN A 272 -2.82 -2.06 6.45
N VAL A 273 -1.96 -2.13 5.42
CA VAL A 273 -2.39 -2.12 4.01
C VAL A 273 -3.14 -3.41 3.68
N LYS A 274 -2.67 -4.56 4.17
CA LYS A 274 -3.34 -5.85 3.99
C LYS A 274 -4.70 -5.92 4.68
N ASN A 275 -4.79 -5.42 5.91
CA ASN A 275 -6.04 -5.38 6.68
C ASN A 275 -7.06 -4.44 6.02
N PHE A 276 -6.61 -3.26 5.56
CA PHE A 276 -7.44 -2.37 4.76
C PHE A 276 -7.95 -3.04 3.47
N ALA A 277 -7.06 -3.71 2.74
CA ALA A 277 -7.42 -4.45 1.52
C ALA A 277 -8.44 -5.56 1.79
N ALA A 278 -8.30 -6.29 2.91
CA ALA A 278 -9.25 -7.31 3.34
C ALA A 278 -10.64 -6.71 3.62
N ASN A 279 -10.70 -5.59 4.34
CA ASN A 279 -11.97 -4.89 4.62
C ASN A 279 -12.67 -4.43 3.33
N VAL A 280 -11.90 -3.84 2.40
CA VAL A 280 -12.45 -3.45 1.09
C VAL A 280 -12.96 -4.69 0.35
N TYR A 281 -12.14 -5.74 0.26
CA TYR A 281 -12.54 -6.96 -0.44
C TYR A 281 -13.80 -7.59 0.18
N GLU A 282 -13.89 -7.68 1.50
CA GLU A 282 -15.04 -8.23 2.22
C GLU A 282 -16.32 -7.42 1.96
N ALA A 283 -16.23 -6.08 1.97
CA ALA A 283 -17.36 -5.20 1.71
C ALA A 283 -17.94 -5.39 0.30
N PHE A 284 -17.08 -5.62 -0.70
CA PHE A 284 -17.49 -5.79 -2.10
C PHE A 284 -17.67 -7.26 -2.54
N SER A 285 -17.35 -8.23 -1.69
CA SER A 285 -17.54 -9.68 -1.93
C SER A 285 -18.62 -10.32 -1.07
N SER A 286 -19.28 -9.52 -0.23
CA SER A 286 -20.45 -9.95 0.55
C SER A 286 -21.72 -9.63 -0.23
N PRO A 287 -22.66 -10.58 -0.36
CA PRO A 287 -23.96 -10.29 -0.95
C PRO A 287 -24.58 -9.14 -0.18
N GLN A 288 -24.99 -8.07 -0.86
CA GLN A 288 -25.74 -7.00 -0.22
C GLN A 288 -26.97 -7.63 0.43
N GLN A 289 -27.01 -7.65 1.76
CA GLN A 289 -28.28 -7.73 2.47
C GLN A 289 -29.00 -6.44 2.10
N LEU A 290 -29.78 -6.50 1.01
CA LEU A 290 -30.81 -5.53 0.71
C LEU A 290 -31.78 -5.58 1.90
N GLU A 291 -31.48 -4.83 2.95
CA GLU A 291 -32.49 -4.32 3.86
C GLU A 291 -33.40 -3.43 3.01
N LYS A 292 -34.53 -4.02 2.60
CA LYS A 292 -35.75 -3.33 2.23
C LYS A 292 -36.88 -3.93 3.07
#